data_AF-A0A0C3EID3-F1
#
_entry.id   AF-A0A0C3EID3-F1
#
_cell.length_a   1.000
_cell.length_b   1.000
_cell.length_c   1.000
_cell.angle_alpha   90.00
_cell.angle_beta   90.00
_cell.angle_gamma   90.00
#
_symmetry.space_group_name_H-M   'P 1'
#
loop_
_entity.id
_entity.type
_entity.pdbx_description
1 polymer ?
#
loop_
_entity_poly.entity_id
_entity_poly.type
_entity_poly.pdbx_seq_one_letter_code
_entity_poly.pdbx_strand_id
1 'polypeptide(L)'
;AQPCDSNGNFLPNGTQPEPRQVKSKDDWSPYGSRLEFELADFLYTHNQMSASHINTLLDLWAASLIEVGRPALFSDHKQMYQTIDNTELSDIKWQSFVVKYTGDQGVDPAPWMNDHYDVWF
;
A
#
# COMPACT_ATOMS: atom_id res chain seq x y z
N ALA A 1 4.17 -18.41 -12.00
CA ALA A 1 4.98 -17.19 -12.10
C ALA A 1 6.46 -17.55 -12.09
N GLN A 2 7.28 -16.93 -12.94
CA GLN A 2 8.73 -17.06 -12.89
C GLN A 2 9.27 -16.10 -11.81
N PRO A 3 10.18 -16.53 -10.91
CA PRO A 3 10.72 -15.65 -9.86
C PRO A 3 11.47 -14.45 -10.48
N CYS A 4 11.35 -13.27 -9.87
CA CYS A 4 12.06 -12.06 -10.26
C CYS A 4 12.67 -11.36 -9.04
N ASP A 5 13.69 -10.54 -9.27
CA ASP A 5 14.31 -9.69 -8.25
C ASP A 5 13.44 -8.43 -7.96
N SER A 6 13.87 -7.60 -7.02
CA SER A 6 13.19 -6.34 -6.66
C SER A 6 13.12 -5.30 -7.78
N ASN A 7 13.90 -5.48 -8.85
CA ASN A 7 13.89 -4.63 -10.04
C ASN A 7 13.03 -5.24 -11.16
N GLY A 8 12.38 -6.38 -10.92
CA GLY A 8 11.56 -7.10 -11.90
C GLY A 8 12.36 -7.93 -12.90
N ASN A 9 13.67 -8.13 -12.70
CA ASN A 9 14.46 -8.99 -13.56
C ASN A 9 14.22 -10.46 -13.21
N PHE A 10 13.97 -11.30 -14.21
CA PHE A 10 13.74 -12.73 -13.98
C PHE A 10 14.99 -13.43 -13.43
N LEU A 11 14.78 -14.23 -12.40
CA LEU A 11 15.82 -15.06 -11.80
C LEU A 11 16.00 -16.38 -12.57
N PRO A 12 17.21 -16.96 -12.57
CA PRO A 12 17.44 -18.30 -13.07
C PRO A 12 16.56 -19.35 -12.39
N ASN A 13 16.22 -20.42 -13.11
CA ASN A 13 15.47 -21.54 -12.54
C ASN A 13 16.28 -22.20 -11.40
N GLY A 14 15.65 -22.31 -10.23
CA GLY A 14 16.26 -22.90 -9.04
C GLY A 14 16.98 -21.92 -8.12
N THR A 15 16.95 -20.61 -8.40
CA THR A 15 17.46 -19.60 -7.44
C THR A 15 16.68 -19.69 -6.13
N GLN A 16 17.42 -19.91 -5.04
CA GLN A 16 16.84 -19.93 -3.70
C GLN A 16 16.39 -18.51 -3.32
N PRO A 17 15.21 -18.32 -2.70
CA PRO A 17 14.80 -17.01 -2.20
C PRO A 17 15.87 -16.42 -1.29
N GLU A 18 16.11 -15.12 -1.38
CA GLU A 18 17.02 -14.45 -0.46
C GLU A 18 16.57 -14.69 1.00
N PRO A 19 17.52 -14.93 1.92
CA PRO A 19 17.19 -15.03 3.34
C PRO A 19 16.45 -13.77 3.78
N ARG A 20 15.30 -13.96 4.43
CA ARG A 20 14.55 -12.84 5.01
C ARG A 20 15.47 -12.02 5.90
N GLN A 21 15.61 -10.74 5.60
CA GLN A 21 16.25 -9.82 6.53
C GLN A 21 15.36 -9.73 7.76
N VAL A 22 15.93 -10.04 8.93
CA VAL A 22 15.24 -9.89 10.20
C VAL A 22 15.15 -8.40 10.47
N LYS A 23 13.99 -7.80 10.18
CA LYS A 23 13.71 -6.41 10.58
C LYS A 23 13.75 -6.34 12.11
N SER A 24 14.33 -5.25 12.63
CA SER A 24 14.32 -4.99 14.07
C SER A 24 12.88 -4.89 14.57
N LYS A 25 12.62 -5.25 15.83
CA LYS A 25 11.29 -5.06 16.43
C LYS A 25 10.86 -3.58 16.44
N ASP A 26 11.83 -2.68 16.39
CA ASP A 26 11.63 -1.23 16.37
C ASP A 26 11.81 -0.63 14.96
N ASP A 27 11.91 -1.47 13.92
CA ASP A 27 11.92 -1.02 12.53
C ASP A 27 10.49 -0.75 12.07
N TRP A 28 10.13 0.53 12.06
CA TRP A 28 8.84 1.02 11.56
C TRP A 28 8.93 1.52 10.12
N SER A 29 10.05 1.31 9.42
CA SER A 29 10.24 1.78 8.05
C SER A 29 9.10 1.32 7.12
N PRO A 30 8.53 2.21 6.28
CA PRO A 30 9.01 3.57 5.96
C PRO A 30 8.57 4.67 6.95
N TYR A 31 7.79 4.33 7.97
CA TYR A 31 7.33 5.28 8.98
C TYR A 31 8.48 5.65 9.93
N GLY A 32 8.55 6.91 10.33
CA GLY A 32 9.54 7.39 11.29
C GLY A 32 9.29 6.90 12.72
N SER A 33 8.08 6.40 13.01
CA SER A 33 7.73 5.82 14.31
C SER A 33 6.48 4.95 14.24
N ARG A 34 6.27 4.13 15.30
CA ARG A 34 5.02 3.42 15.54
C ARG A 34 3.79 4.34 15.47
N LEU A 35 3.89 5.54 16.07
CA LEU A 35 2.76 6.46 16.15
C LEU A 35 2.38 7.01 14.77
N GLU A 36 3.36 7.22 13.91
CA GLU A 36 3.15 7.64 12.53
C GLU A 36 2.43 6.55 11.73
N PHE A 37 2.80 5.27 11.91
CA PHE A 37 2.08 4.12 11.34
C PHE A 37 0.63 4.03 11.83
N GLU A 38 0.42 4.06 13.15
CA GLU A 38 -0.93 3.95 13.74
C GLU A 38 -1.85 5.08 13.29
N LEU A 39 -1.32 6.31 13.14
CA LEU A 39 -2.09 7.43 12.59
C LEU A 39 -2.47 7.18 11.13
N ALA A 40 -1.50 6.78 10.29
CA ALA A 40 -1.75 6.53 8.88
C ALA A 40 -2.81 5.43 8.68
N ASP A 41 -2.69 4.31 9.39
CA ASP A 41 -3.67 3.21 9.34
C ASP A 41 -5.07 3.62 9.84
N PHE A 42 -5.14 4.42 10.90
CA PHE A 42 -6.41 4.95 11.38
C PHE A 42 -7.07 5.86 10.34
N LEU A 43 -6.33 6.83 9.79
CA LEU A 43 -6.88 7.80 8.85
C LEU A 43 -7.23 7.17 7.50
N TYR A 44 -6.41 6.26 7.01
CA TYR A 44 -6.57 5.64 5.69
C TYR A 44 -7.56 4.46 5.72
N THR A 45 -7.35 3.48 6.59
CA THR A 45 -8.11 2.22 6.58
C THR A 45 -9.43 2.33 7.34
N HIS A 46 -9.40 2.95 8.52
CA HIS A 46 -10.53 2.95 9.44
C HIS A 46 -11.48 4.13 9.24
N ASN A 47 -10.94 5.34 9.20
CA ASN A 47 -11.72 6.56 9.02
C ASN A 47 -11.99 6.88 7.55
N GLN A 48 -11.10 6.47 6.64
CA GLN A 48 -11.13 6.81 5.21
C GLN A 48 -11.26 8.33 5.03
N MET A 49 -10.45 9.07 5.77
CA MET A 49 -10.50 10.52 5.83
C MET A 49 -10.13 11.13 4.46
N SER A 50 -10.89 12.12 4.02
CA SER A 50 -10.55 12.84 2.77
C SER A 50 -9.21 13.56 2.91
N ALA A 51 -8.45 13.67 1.82
CA ALA A 51 -7.17 14.40 1.79
C ALA A 51 -7.27 15.83 2.38
N SER A 52 -8.36 16.53 2.08
CA SER A 52 -8.61 17.88 2.62
C SER A 52 -8.81 17.90 4.15
N HIS A 53 -9.47 16.87 4.70
CA HIS A 53 -9.65 16.73 6.14
C HIS A 53 -8.37 16.28 6.84
N ILE A 54 -7.57 15.42 6.19
CA ILE A 54 -6.23 15.03 6.69
C ILE A 54 -5.35 16.29 6.80
N ASN A 55 -5.30 17.12 5.77
CA ASN A 55 -4.55 18.38 5.84
C ASN A 55 -5.05 19.27 6.99
N THR A 56 -6.37 19.47 7.10
CA THR A 56 -6.95 20.26 8.21
C THR A 56 -6.54 19.72 9.57
N LEU A 57 -6.56 18.39 9.76
CA LEU A 57 -6.14 17.75 11.00
C LEU A 57 -4.65 17.98 11.29
N LEU A 58 -3.79 17.79 10.28
CA LEU A 58 -2.34 17.97 10.41
C LEU A 58 -1.96 19.43 10.67
N ASP A 59 -2.65 20.39 10.05
CA ASP A 59 -2.47 21.83 10.29
C ASP A 59 -2.87 22.21 11.73
N LEU A 60 -4.01 21.73 12.21
CA LEU A 60 -4.46 21.95 13.59
C LEU A 60 -3.49 21.33 14.60
N TRP A 61 -2.98 20.13 14.30
CA TRP A 61 -2.01 19.48 15.15
C TRP A 61 -0.68 20.23 15.15
N ALA A 62 -0.17 20.63 13.99
CA ALA A 62 1.05 21.43 13.88
C ALA A 62 0.92 22.75 14.68
N ALA A 63 -0.22 23.44 14.58
CA ALA A 63 -0.49 24.65 15.35
C ALA A 63 -0.42 24.41 16.87
N SER A 64 -0.90 23.26 17.35
CA SER A 64 -0.84 22.90 18.77
C SER A 64 0.59 22.65 19.29
N LEU A 65 1.54 22.35 18.38
CA LEU A 65 2.92 21.99 18.72
C LEU A 65 3.91 23.16 18.61
N ILE A 66 3.50 24.32 18.09
CA ILE A 66 4.35 25.51 17.90
C ILE A 66 5.08 25.88 19.21
N GLU A 67 4.35 25.93 20.32
CA GLU A 67 4.90 26.33 21.63
C GLU A 67 5.95 25.36 22.19
N VAL A 68 5.92 24.10 21.75
CA VAL A 68 6.82 23.02 22.22
C VAL A 68 7.93 22.73 21.20
N GLY A 69 7.92 23.43 20.06
CA GLY A 69 8.93 23.30 19.01
C GLY A 69 9.00 21.90 18.38
N ARG A 70 7.89 21.14 18.38
CA ARG A 70 7.82 19.80 17.79
C ARG A 70 7.11 19.83 16.43
N PRO A 71 7.56 19.04 15.45
CA PRO A 71 6.84 18.90 14.20
C PRO A 71 5.60 18.00 14.36
N ALA A 72 4.62 18.16 13.47
CA ALA A 72 3.58 17.16 13.26
C ALA A 72 4.18 15.87 12.70
N LEU A 73 3.46 14.75 12.83
CA LEU A 73 3.93 13.44 12.33
C LEU A 73 4.04 13.40 10.80
N PHE A 74 3.08 14.02 10.12
CA PHE A 74 3.13 14.29 8.69
C PHE A 74 2.97 15.79 8.44
N SER A 75 3.64 16.29 7.41
CA SER A 75 3.50 17.67 6.95
C SER A 75 2.19 17.89 6.19
N ASP A 76 1.76 16.92 5.39
CA ASP A 76 0.48 16.94 4.67
C ASP A 76 0.01 15.51 4.31
N HIS A 77 -1.15 15.40 3.68
CA HIS A 77 -1.68 14.12 3.18
C HIS A 77 -0.78 13.47 2.12
N LYS A 78 0.01 14.23 1.35
CA LYS A 78 0.86 13.68 0.29
C LYS A 78 2.03 12.94 0.90
N GLN A 79 2.67 13.50 1.91
CA GLN A 79 3.71 12.80 2.66
C GLN A 79 3.13 11.52 3.27
N MET A 80 1.94 11.59 3.89
CA MET A 80 1.29 10.42 4.47
C MET A 80 1.02 9.33 3.42
N TYR A 81 0.41 9.68 2.29
CA TYR A 81 0.12 8.72 1.22
C TYR A 81 1.40 8.17 0.60
N GLN A 82 2.43 8.98 0.38
CA GLN A 82 3.73 8.51 -0.10
C GLN A 82 4.37 7.51 0.88
N THR A 83 4.28 7.74 2.19
CA THR A 83 4.77 6.78 3.19
C THR A 83 3.97 5.47 3.14
N ILE A 84 2.64 5.53 2.96
CA ILE A 84 1.80 4.34 2.76
C ILE A 84 2.23 3.59 1.48
N ASP A 85 2.37 4.29 0.36
CA ASP A 85 2.75 3.71 -0.93
C ASP A 85 4.15 3.09 -0.91
N ASN A 86 5.08 3.70 -0.16
CA ASN A 86 6.43 3.19 0.07
C ASN A 86 6.48 2.05 1.09
N THR A 87 5.35 1.70 1.72
CA THR A 87 5.32 0.59 2.67
C THR A 87 5.63 -0.68 1.91
N GLU A 88 6.83 -1.21 2.11
CA GLU A 88 7.20 -2.53 1.59
C GLU A 88 6.22 -3.55 2.15
N LEU A 89 5.30 -4.01 1.30
CA LEU A 89 4.41 -5.12 1.61
C LEU A 89 5.28 -6.37 1.77
N SER A 90 5.75 -6.66 2.99
CA SER A 90 6.50 -7.89 3.23
C SER A 90 5.58 -9.07 2.98
N ASP A 91 5.87 -9.89 1.96
CA ASP A 91 5.22 -11.17 1.65
C ASP A 91 3.71 -11.23 1.96
N ILE A 92 2.94 -10.17 1.71
CA ILE A 92 1.49 -10.30 1.64
C ILE A 92 1.28 -11.15 0.39
N LYS A 93 0.84 -12.39 0.61
CA LYS A 93 0.48 -13.27 -0.51
C LYS A 93 -0.70 -12.61 -1.20
N TRP A 94 -0.41 -11.87 -2.27
CA TRP A 94 -1.41 -11.43 -3.22
C TRP A 94 -2.28 -12.63 -3.54
N GLN A 95 -3.56 -12.51 -3.22
CA GLN A 95 -4.53 -13.51 -3.58
C GLN A 95 -5.08 -13.12 -4.93
N SER A 96 -5.25 -14.11 -5.80
CA SER A 96 -5.99 -13.89 -7.03
C SER A 96 -7.20 -14.79 -7.09
N PHE A 97 -8.22 -14.27 -7.76
CA PHE A 97 -9.32 -15.08 -8.25
C PHE A 97 -9.55 -14.74 -9.72
N VAL A 98 -9.98 -15.75 -10.47
CA VAL A 98 -10.27 -15.59 -11.88
C VAL A 98 -11.73 -15.17 -12.03
N VAL A 99 -11.95 -14.06 -12.71
CA VAL A 99 -13.28 -13.63 -13.12
C VAL A 99 -13.50 -13.89 -14.60
N LYS A 100 -14.74 -14.22 -14.95
CA LYS A 100 -15.23 -14.29 -16.32
C LYS A 100 -16.57 -13.58 -16.38
N TYR A 101 -16.86 -12.94 -17.51
CA TYR A 101 -18.18 -12.37 -17.75
C TYR A 101 -19.25 -13.47 -17.76
N THR A 102 -20.29 -13.32 -16.93
CA THR A 102 -21.39 -14.29 -16.77
C THR A 102 -22.75 -13.77 -17.25
N GLY A 103 -22.79 -12.58 -17.86
CA GLY A 103 -24.02 -11.99 -18.41
C GLY A 103 -24.41 -12.56 -19.77
N ASP A 104 -25.54 -12.08 -20.32
CA ASP A 104 -25.99 -12.44 -21.66
C ASP A 104 -25.02 -11.90 -22.72
N GLN A 105 -24.51 -12.80 -23.55
CA GLN A 105 -23.47 -12.55 -24.54
C GLN A 105 -24.05 -12.10 -25.90
N GLY A 106 -25.37 -12.24 -26.11
CA GLY A 106 -26.01 -11.90 -27.38
C GLY A 106 -25.52 -12.78 -28.55
N VAL A 107 -25.79 -12.32 -29.78
CA VAL A 107 -25.53 -13.10 -31.02
C VAL A 107 -24.08 -12.94 -31.53
N ASP A 108 -23.38 -11.90 -31.10
CA ASP A 108 -21.99 -11.60 -31.50
C ASP A 108 -21.20 -10.99 -30.32
N PRO A 109 -20.79 -11.82 -29.34
CA PRO A 109 -20.11 -11.33 -28.14
C PRO A 109 -18.72 -10.79 -28.47
N ALA A 110 -18.40 -9.64 -27.87
CA ALA A 110 -17.06 -9.07 -27.96
C ALA A 110 -16.02 -10.04 -27.34
N PRO A 111 -14.81 -10.15 -27.91
CA PRO A 111 -13.81 -11.14 -27.48
C PRO A 111 -13.53 -11.13 -25.97
N TRP A 112 -13.52 -9.94 -25.35
CA TRP A 112 -13.27 -9.76 -23.93
C TRP A 112 -14.27 -10.50 -23.02
N MET A 113 -15.49 -10.77 -23.49
CA MET A 113 -16.54 -11.48 -22.72
C MET A 113 -16.27 -12.98 -22.58
N ASN A 114 -15.41 -13.54 -23.43
CA ASN A 114 -15.06 -14.96 -23.41
C ASN A 114 -13.76 -15.23 -22.65
N ASP A 115 -12.99 -14.18 -22.35
CA ASP A 115 -11.71 -14.26 -21.66
C ASP A 115 -11.86 -14.37 -20.13
N HIS A 116 -10.76 -14.81 -19.53
CA HIS A 116 -10.58 -14.94 -18.09
C HIS A 116 -9.62 -13.84 -17.62
N TYR A 117 -9.95 -13.19 -16.53
CA TYR A 117 -9.14 -12.11 -15.95
C TYR A 117 -8.76 -12.45 -14.53
N ASP A 118 -7.48 -12.34 -14.20
CA ASP A 118 -7.01 -12.41 -12.83
C ASP A 118 -7.27 -11.08 -12.12
N VAL A 119 -8.03 -11.13 -11.02
CA VAL A 119 -8.17 -10.01 -10.09
C VAL A 119 -7.27 -10.29 -8.89
N TRP A 120 -6.30 -9.41 -8.65
CA TRP A 120 -5.35 -9.51 -7.54
C TRP A 120 -5.76 -8.58 -6.39
N PHE A 121 -5.67 -9.06 -5.15
CA PHE A 121 -6.01 -8.33 -3.92
C PHE A 121 -5.14 -8.76 -2.72
#